data_AF-A0A8W8L7E4-F1
#
_entry.id   AF-A0A8W8L7E4-F1
#
_cell.length_a   1.000
_cell.length_b   1.000
_cell.length_c   1.000
_cell.angle_alpha   90.00
_cell.angle_beta   90.00
_cell.angle_gamma   90.00
#
_symmetry.space_group_name_H-M   'P 1'
#
loop_
_entity.id
_entity.type
_entity.pdbx_description
1 polymer ?
#
loop_
_entity_poly.entity_id
_entity_poly.type
_entity_poly.pdbx_seq_one_letter_code
_entity_poly.pdbx_strand_id
1 'polypeptide(L)'
;MCKDITGSLLKAELVIQHCIVCLKKSLVQKLEGMFKGGINGGDIEYVLTVPAIWKDNAILFMRSTAVNAGIPNKYLTIALESEAASTYCQYLKFAKGDTSSPTLDVLKSGTKYMLVDLGGKLYSCQEHY
;
A
#
# COMPACT_ATOMS: atom_id res chain seq x y z
N MET A 1 14.20 8.11 15.89
CA MET A 1 14.61 9.30 15.10
C MET A 1 15.55 8.84 14.00
N CYS A 2 15.53 9.51 12.85
CA CYS A 2 16.43 9.29 11.72
C CYS A 2 17.53 10.35 11.74
N LYS A 3 18.74 10.04 11.25
CA LYS A 3 19.78 11.04 11.02
C LYS A 3 19.71 11.48 9.56
N ASP A 4 19.76 12.78 9.32
CA ASP A 4 19.98 13.30 7.97
C ASP A 4 21.47 13.25 7.58
N ILE A 5 21.79 13.72 6.38
CA ILE A 5 23.18 13.74 5.86
C ILE A 5 24.10 14.70 6.64
N THR A 6 23.54 15.63 7.41
CA THR A 6 24.28 16.57 8.28
C THR A 6 24.49 16.00 9.69
N GLY A 7 23.89 14.84 9.99
CA GLY A 7 23.89 14.23 11.31
C GLY A 7 22.76 14.73 12.23
N SER A 8 21.91 15.64 11.75
CA SER A 8 20.79 16.18 12.52
C SER A 8 19.70 15.13 12.69
N LEU A 9 19.10 15.11 13.88
CA LEU A 9 18.04 14.15 14.22
C LEU A 9 16.68 14.65 13.75
N LEU A 10 16.01 13.84 12.95
CA LEU A 10 14.65 14.08 12.48
C LEU A 10 13.70 13.00 13.00
N LYS A 11 12.46 13.38 13.27
CA LYS A 11 11.42 12.37 13.59
C LYS A 11 11.14 11.56 12.32
N ALA A 12 11.12 10.23 12.44
CA ALA A 12 10.79 9.35 11.32
C ALA A 12 9.40 9.66 10.74
N GLU A 13 8.47 10.04 11.61
CA GLU A 13 7.13 10.51 11.25
C GLU A 13 7.18 11.65 10.22
N LEU A 14 8.04 12.65 10.42
CA LEU A 14 8.14 13.79 9.49
C LEU A 14 8.61 13.37 8.11
N VAL A 15 9.55 12.43 8.04
CA VAL A 15 10.04 11.87 6.76
C VAL A 15 8.90 11.15 6.04
N ILE A 16 8.21 10.25 6.74
CA ILE A 16 7.13 9.44 6.19
C ILE A 16 5.96 10.34 5.76
N GLN A 17 5.58 11.30 6.60
CA GLN A 17 4.52 12.27 6.29
C GLN A 17 4.85 13.05 5.01
N HIS A 18 6.08 13.54 4.86
CA HIS A 18 6.51 14.22 3.64
C HIS A 18 6.46 13.31 2.41
N CYS A 19 6.87 12.04 2.54
CA CYS A 19 6.75 11.08 1.46
C CYS A 19 5.29 10.90 1.02
N ILE A 20 4.36 10.75 1.97
CA ILE A 20 2.93 10.60 1.68
C ILE A 20 2.38 11.86 1.00
N VAL A 21 2.72 13.05 1.49
CA VAL A 21 2.33 14.33 0.87
C VAL A 21 2.81 14.41 -0.58
N CYS A 22 4.08 14.07 -0.84
CA CYS A 22 4.65 14.08 -2.19
C CYS A 22 3.96 13.10 -3.12
N LEU A 23 3.71 11.86 -2.67
CA LEU A 23 3.01 10.83 -3.46
C LEU A 23 1.57 11.25 -3.76
N LYS A 24 0.84 11.72 -2.74
CA LYS A 24 -0.54 12.21 -2.90
C LYS A 24 -0.59 13.37 -3.90
N LYS A 25 0.30 14.35 -3.77
CA LYS A 25 0.35 15.50 -4.68
C LYS A 25 0.62 15.05 -6.12
N SER A 26 1.58 14.15 -6.32
CA SER A 26 1.87 13.61 -7.66
C SER A 26 0.68 12.86 -8.26
N LEU A 27 -0.04 12.09 -7.46
CA LEU A 27 -1.27 11.41 -7.88
C LEU A 27 -2.35 12.41 -8.32
N VAL A 28 -2.69 13.36 -7.45
CA VAL A 28 -3.74 14.36 -7.73
C VAL A 28 -3.43 15.16 -8.99
N GLN A 29 -2.18 15.63 -9.14
CA GLN A 29 -1.75 16.36 -10.35
C GLN A 29 -1.93 15.55 -11.63
N LYS A 30 -1.61 14.24 -11.60
CA LYS A 30 -1.82 13.37 -12.77
C LYS A 30 -3.30 13.21 -13.10
N LEU A 31 -4.13 13.02 -12.07
CA LEU A 31 -5.55 12.82 -12.26
C LEU A 31 -6.26 14.11 -12.73
N GLU A 32 -5.88 15.28 -12.23
CA GLU A 32 -6.39 16.59 -12.71
C GLU A 32 -6.10 16.80 -14.20
N GLY A 33 -4.95 16.32 -14.69
CA GLY A 33 -4.65 16.33 -16.12
C GLY A 33 -5.52 15.38 -16.96
N MET A 34 -6.07 14.33 -16.34
CA MET A 34 -6.93 13.33 -17.01
C MET A 34 -8.42 13.70 -16.94
N PHE A 35 -8.87 14.30 -15.84
CA PHE A 35 -10.28 14.58 -15.56
C PHE A 35 -10.56 16.08 -15.55
N LYS A 36 -11.22 16.58 -16.61
CA LYS A 36 -11.55 18.00 -16.79
C LYS A 36 -12.57 18.56 -15.78
N GLY A 37 -13.21 17.71 -14.98
CA GLY A 37 -14.24 18.08 -13.99
C GLY A 37 -13.70 18.43 -12.60
N GLY A 38 -12.38 18.39 -12.39
CA GLY A 38 -11.79 18.48 -11.06
C GLY A 38 -11.98 17.20 -10.26
N ILE A 39 -11.25 17.09 -9.15
CA ILE A 39 -11.27 15.91 -8.26
C ILE A 39 -11.44 16.40 -6.84
N ASN A 40 -12.47 15.90 -6.18
CA ASN A 40 -12.72 16.17 -4.78
C ASN A 40 -11.97 15.17 -3.90
N GLY A 41 -11.68 15.57 -2.66
CA GLY A 41 -10.99 14.70 -1.71
C GLY A 41 -11.74 13.39 -1.36
N GLY A 42 -13.03 13.30 -1.66
CA GLY A 42 -13.84 12.08 -1.46
C GLY A 42 -13.96 11.19 -2.70
N ASP A 43 -13.39 11.60 -3.83
CA ASP A 43 -13.42 10.83 -5.08
C ASP A 43 -12.29 9.78 -5.14
N ILE A 44 -11.38 9.80 -4.15
CA ILE A 44 -10.22 8.91 -4.07
C ILE A 44 -10.30 8.12 -2.76
N GLU A 45 -10.36 6.79 -2.89
CA GLU A 45 -10.09 5.87 -1.78
C GLU A 45 -8.60 5.55 -1.75
N TYR A 46 -7.95 5.78 -0.61
CA TYR A 46 -6.53 5.50 -0.42
C TYR A 46 -6.35 4.16 0.29
N VAL A 47 -5.60 3.26 -0.33
CA VAL A 47 -5.17 2.01 0.30
C VAL A 47 -3.68 2.12 0.61
N LEU A 48 -3.33 2.10 1.90
CA LEU A 48 -1.95 2.11 2.37
C LEU A 48 -1.56 0.70 2.79
N THR A 49 -0.64 0.10 2.05
CA THR A 49 -0.11 -1.23 2.37
C THR A 49 0.95 -1.14 3.46
N VAL A 50 0.98 -2.12 4.36
CA VAL A 50 1.98 -2.25 5.42
C VAL A 50 2.55 -3.67 5.46
N PRO A 51 3.81 -3.84 5.93
CA PRO A 51 4.40 -5.16 6.09
C PRO A 51 3.62 -6.05 7.05
N ALA A 52 3.46 -7.32 6.71
CA ALA A 52 2.72 -8.30 7.51
C ALA A 52 3.32 -8.56 8.91
N ILE A 53 4.61 -8.28 9.10
CA ILE A 53 5.31 -8.48 10.37
C ILE A 53 5.12 -7.33 11.37
N TRP A 54 4.43 -6.26 10.98
CA TRP A 54 4.26 -5.09 11.84
C TRP A 54 3.20 -5.32 12.91
N LYS A 55 3.46 -4.76 14.10
CA LYS A 55 2.52 -4.76 15.22
C LYS A 55 1.49 -3.64 15.09
N ASP A 56 0.36 -3.77 15.78
CA ASP A 56 -0.74 -2.81 15.78
C ASP A 56 -0.29 -1.36 16.01
N ASN A 57 0.67 -1.14 16.91
CA ASN A 57 1.20 0.20 17.18
C ASN A 57 1.86 0.83 15.94
N ALA A 58 2.57 0.05 15.13
CA ALA A 58 3.20 0.53 13.90
C ALA A 58 2.15 0.81 12.81
N ILE A 59 1.09 -0.01 12.75
CA ILE A 59 -0.04 0.17 11.85
C ILE A 59 -0.80 1.47 12.20
N LEU A 60 -1.12 1.68 13.47
CA LEU A 60 -1.76 2.91 13.96
C LEU A 60 -0.89 4.14 13.73
N PHE A 61 0.43 4.01 13.94
CA PHE A 61 1.39 5.06 13.63
C PHE A 61 1.34 5.47 12.16
N MET A 62 1.33 4.52 11.22
CA MET A 62 1.22 4.84 9.79
C MET A 62 -0.13 5.47 9.44
N ARG A 63 -1.23 4.94 9.97
CA ARG A 63 -2.56 5.52 9.76
C ARG A 63 -2.58 6.98 10.23
N SER A 64 -2.12 7.25 11.45
CA SER A 64 -2.03 8.61 11.99
C SER A 64 -1.16 9.51 11.12
N THR A 65 -0.01 9.00 10.66
CA THR A 65 0.91 9.76 9.81
C THR A 65 0.27 10.10 8.45
N ALA A 66 -0.47 9.17 7.85
CA ALA A 66 -1.19 9.39 6.60
C ALA A 66 -2.32 10.41 6.75
N VAL A 67 -3.05 10.36 7.87
CA VAL A 67 -4.07 11.37 8.19
C VAL A 67 -3.44 12.77 8.38
N ASN A 68 -2.31 12.84 9.10
CA ASN A 68 -1.54 14.08 9.25
C ASN A 68 -0.95 14.59 7.92
N ALA A 69 -0.72 13.70 6.94
CA ALA A 69 -0.33 14.05 5.57
C ALA A 69 -1.51 14.53 4.71
N GLY A 70 -2.72 14.63 5.28
CA GLY A 70 -3.92 15.15 4.63
C GLY A 70 -4.71 14.11 3.86
N ILE A 71 -4.48 12.81 4.06
CA ILE A 71 -5.41 11.78 3.57
C ILE A 71 -6.60 11.71 4.54
N PRO A 72 -7.85 11.88 4.08
CA PRO A 72 -8.99 11.82 4.99
C PRO A 72 -9.14 10.41 5.58
N ASN A 73 -9.25 10.29 6.90
CA ASN A 73 -9.37 8.99 7.58
C ASN A 73 -10.57 8.16 7.10
N LYS A 74 -11.65 8.82 6.66
CA LYS A 74 -12.85 8.19 6.09
C LYS A 74 -12.56 7.42 4.80
N TYR A 75 -11.55 7.85 4.04
CA TYR A 75 -11.18 7.31 2.74
C TYR A 75 -9.79 6.64 2.78
N LEU A 76 -9.43 6.09 3.96
CA LEU A 76 -8.14 5.47 4.20
C LEU A 76 -8.29 4.05 4.74
N THR A 77 -7.95 3.09 3.89
CA THR A 77 -7.88 1.67 4.24
C THR A 77 -6.43 1.25 4.43
N ILE A 78 -6.14 0.51 5.50
CA ILE A 78 -4.87 -0.18 5.66
C ILE A 78 -5.04 -1.62 5.15
N ALA A 79 -4.08 -2.09 4.36
CA ALA A 79 -4.03 -3.48 3.91
C ALA A 79 -2.65 -4.07 4.20
N LEU A 80 -2.56 -5.39 4.37
CA LEU A 80 -1.26 -6.03 4.36
C LEU A 80 -0.70 -6.05 2.94
N GLU A 81 0.61 -5.88 2.79
CA GLU A 81 1.30 -6.04 1.49
C GLU A 81 0.99 -7.41 0.86
N SER A 82 0.95 -8.46 1.67
CA SER A 82 0.63 -9.83 1.25
C SER A 82 -0.82 -10.02 0.79
N GLU A 83 -1.79 -9.40 1.47
CA GLU A 83 -3.20 -9.43 1.09
C GLU A 83 -3.42 -8.67 -0.23
N ALA A 84 -2.78 -7.50 -0.38
CA ALA A 84 -2.84 -6.72 -1.61
C ALA A 84 -2.23 -7.51 -2.78
N ALA A 85 -1.08 -8.14 -2.56
CA ALA A 85 -0.42 -8.96 -3.57
C ALA A 85 -1.23 -10.21 -3.94
N SER A 86 -1.79 -10.92 -2.96
CA SER A 86 -2.67 -12.07 -3.21
C SER A 86 -3.91 -11.68 -4.01
N THR A 87 -4.57 -10.59 -3.62
CA THR A 87 -5.76 -10.08 -4.31
C THR A 87 -5.44 -9.72 -5.77
N TYR A 88 -4.31 -9.06 -6.00
CA TYR A 88 -3.87 -8.72 -7.34
C TYR A 88 -3.57 -9.95 -8.21
N CYS A 89 -2.86 -10.95 -7.67
CA CYS A 89 -2.58 -12.21 -8.38
C CYS A 89 -3.85 -12.96 -8.78
N GLN A 90 -4.87 -12.96 -7.93
CA GLN A 90 -6.17 -13.54 -8.23
C GLN A 90 -6.93 -12.72 -9.28
N TYR A 91 -6.88 -11.39 -9.21
CA TYR A 91 -7.56 -10.50 -10.15
C TYR A 91 -6.96 -10.55 -11.57
N LEU A 92 -5.64 -10.67 -11.70
CA LEU A 92 -4.94 -10.71 -12.99
C LEU A 92 -5.48 -11.78 -13.96
N LYS A 93 -6.00 -12.88 -13.43
CA LYS A 93 -6.65 -13.92 -14.25
C LYS A 93 -7.92 -13.41 -14.95
N PHE A 94 -8.77 -12.68 -14.25
CA PHE A 94 -10.00 -12.12 -14.81
C PHE A 94 -9.71 -11.11 -15.93
N ALA A 95 -8.64 -10.32 -15.77
CA ALA A 95 -8.30 -9.26 -16.72
C ALA A 95 -7.63 -9.78 -18.01
N LYS A 96 -6.88 -10.89 -17.94
CA LYS A 96 -6.09 -11.38 -19.09
C LYS A 96 -6.76 -12.45 -19.94
N GLY A 97 -7.86 -13.07 -19.47
CA GLY A 97 -8.58 -14.11 -20.21
C GLY A 97 -7.73 -15.33 -20.59
N ASP A 98 -6.55 -15.46 -19.99
CA ASP A 98 -5.49 -16.35 -20.43
C ASP A 98 -5.38 -17.55 -19.49
N THR A 99 -6.00 -18.66 -19.91
CA THR A 99 -6.02 -19.95 -19.20
C THR A 99 -4.68 -20.71 -19.27
N SER A 100 -3.65 -20.15 -19.93
CA SER A 100 -2.40 -20.86 -20.22
C SER A 100 -1.25 -20.60 -19.23
N SER A 101 -1.35 -19.57 -18.39
CA SER A 101 -0.29 -19.26 -17.41
C SER A 101 -0.44 -20.07 -16.12
N PRO A 102 0.66 -20.55 -15.49
CA PRO A 102 0.65 -21.31 -14.24
C PRO A 102 0.42 -20.40 -13.01
N THR A 103 -0.47 -19.42 -13.16
CA THR A 103 -0.87 -18.52 -12.08
C THR A 103 -1.95 -19.21 -11.22
N LEU A 104 -2.01 -18.89 -9.93
CA LEU A 104 -2.99 -19.45 -8.98
C LEU A 104 -4.42 -19.23 -9.52
N ASP A 105 -5.19 -20.32 -9.71
CA ASP A 105 -6.63 -20.23 -10.01
C ASP A 105 -7.35 -19.43 -8.93
N VAL A 106 -8.59 -18.96 -9.22
CA VAL A 106 -9.45 -18.38 -8.17
C VAL A 106 -9.38 -19.33 -6.99
N LEU A 107 -8.78 -18.86 -5.91
CA LEU A 107 -8.34 -19.76 -4.86
C LEU A 107 -9.58 -20.38 -4.27
N LYS A 108 -9.71 -21.70 -4.43
CA LYS A 108 -10.81 -22.43 -3.81
C LYS A 108 -10.59 -22.34 -2.31
N SER A 109 -11.68 -22.16 -1.56
CA SER A 109 -11.63 -22.18 -0.10
C SER A 109 -10.84 -23.40 0.39
N GLY A 110 -9.82 -23.18 1.23
CA GLY A 110 -8.89 -24.21 1.71
C GLY A 110 -7.64 -24.42 0.84
N THR A 111 -7.42 -23.61 -0.20
CA THR A 111 -6.19 -23.64 -0.98
C THR A 111 -5.07 -22.94 -0.21
N LYS A 112 -4.00 -23.69 0.08
CA LYS A 112 -2.82 -23.17 0.75
C LYS A 112 -1.79 -22.69 -0.26
N TYR A 113 -1.23 -21.52 -0.02
CA TYR A 113 -0.15 -20.98 -0.85
C TYR A 113 0.76 -20.08 -0.01
N MET A 114 1.96 -19.86 -0.52
CA MET A 114 2.95 -18.98 0.09
C MET A 114 3.14 -17.76 -0.79
N LEU A 115 3.09 -16.58 -0.18
CA LEU A 115 3.50 -15.36 -0.84
C LEU A 115 4.91 -15.00 -0.39
N VAL A 116 5.81 -14.83 -1.36
CA VAL A 116 7.21 -14.52 -1.12
C VAL A 116 7.49 -13.11 -1.63
N ASP A 117 7.61 -12.17 -0.70
CA ASP A 117 8.02 -10.80 -1.01
C ASP A 117 9.54 -10.66 -0.90
N LEU A 118 10.19 -10.54 -2.06
CA LEU A 118 11.62 -10.35 -2.21
C LEU A 118 11.98 -8.87 -2.39
N GLY A 119 11.43 -8.02 -1.53
CA GLY A 119 11.80 -6.62 -1.41
C GLY A 119 13.23 -6.38 -0.93
N GLY A 120 13.57 -5.11 -0.69
CA GLY A 120 14.95 -4.67 -0.46
C GLY A 120 15.65 -5.27 0.78
N LYS A 121 15.54 -4.60 1.94
CA LYS A 121 16.34 -4.96 3.13
C LYS A 121 15.75 -6.09 3.98
N LEU A 122 14.52 -6.49 3.72
CA LEU A 122 13.79 -7.47 4.51
C LEU A 122 13.00 -8.36 3.57
N TYR A 123 13.22 -9.67 3.69
CA TYR A 123 12.41 -10.69 3.05
C TYR A 123 11.24 -11.04 3.97
N SER A 124 10.03 -11.15 3.42
CA SER A 124 8.88 -11.64 4.18
C SER A 124 8.19 -12.78 3.43
N CYS A 125 7.90 -13.85 4.17
CA CYS A 125 7.12 -14.98 3.68
C CYS A 125 5.87 -15.10 4.55
N GLN A 126 4.71 -15.17 3.92
CA GLN A 126 3.45 -15.39 4.62
C GLN A 126 2.73 -16.60 4.02
N GLU A 127 2.39 -17.54 4.89
CA GLU A 127 1.51 -18.66 4.55
C GLU A 127 0.06 -18.21 4.68
N HIS A 128 -0.73 -18.52 3.65
CA HIS A 128 -2.17 -18.33 3.66
C HIS A 128 -2.84 -19.71 3.54
N TYR A 129 -3.91 -19.91 4.32
CA TYR A 129 -4.64 -21.18 4.44
C TYR A 129 -6.03 -21.11 3.81
#